data_AF-A0A1V4X0E4-F1
#
_entry.id   AF-A0A1V4X0E4-F1
#
_cell.length_a   1.000
_cell.length_b   1.000
_cell.length_c   1.000
_cell.angle_alpha   90.00
_cell.angle_beta   90.00
_cell.angle_gamma   90.00
#
_symmetry.space_group_name_H-M   'P 1'
#
loop_
_entity.id
_entity.type
_entity.pdbx_description
1 polymer ?
#
loop_
_entity_poly.entity_id
_entity_poly.type
_entity_poly.pdbx_seq_one_letter_code
_entity_poly.pdbx_strand_id
1 'polypeptide(L)' 'MKRREPKVRPASLLQIDKKGVIRYVDVHDINKRPRLEDLTKALQNLQD' A
#
# COMPACT_ATOMS: atom_id res chain seq x y z
N MET A 1 31.92 18.16 -4.47
CA MET A 1 30.64 18.02 -5.21
C MET A 1 29.70 17.16 -4.35
N LYS A 2 28.69 17.73 -3.68
CA LYS A 2 27.73 16.91 -2.90
C LYS A 2 26.73 16.28 -3.86
N ARG A 3 26.73 14.95 -3.98
CA ARG A 3 25.65 14.20 -4.65
C ARG A 3 24.37 14.47 -3.87
N ARG A 4 23.34 15.02 -4.53
CA ARG A 4 22.00 15.08 -3.95
C ARG A 4 21.43 13.67 -4.00
N GLU A 5 21.08 13.11 -2.85
CA GLU A 5 20.31 11.88 -2.82
C GLU A 5 18.92 12.14 -3.42
N PRO A 6 18.40 11.24 -4.26
CA PRO A 6 17.07 11.41 -4.84
C PRO A 6 16.03 11.42 -3.73
N LYS A 7 15.19 12.46 -3.69
CA LYS A 7 14.11 12.58 -2.72
C LYS A 7 13.00 11.59 -3.09
N VAL A 8 12.95 10.49 -2.37
CA VAL A 8 11.93 9.45 -2.51
C VAL A 8 10.63 9.90 -1.82
N ARG A 9 9.49 9.72 -2.48
CA ARG A 9 8.17 9.93 -1.88
C ARG A 9 7.55 8.58 -1.52
N PRO A 10 6.76 8.48 -0.44
CA PRO A 10 6.04 7.24 -0.13
C PRO A 10 4.97 6.95 -1.19
N ALA A 11 4.72 5.68 -1.45
CA ALA A 11 3.55 5.19 -2.18
C ALA A 11 2.48 4.73 -1.21
N SER A 12 1.23 4.76 -1.67
CA SER A 12 0.08 4.27 -0.90
C SER A 12 -0.74 3.30 -1.73
N LEU A 13 -1.21 2.23 -1.08
CA LEU A 13 -2.12 1.25 -1.63
C LEU A 13 -3.41 1.30 -0.82
N LEU A 14 -4.56 1.34 -1.50
CA LEU A 14 -5.87 1.36 -0.87
C LEU A 14 -6.72 0.21 -1.41
N GLN A 15 -7.39 -0.50 -0.50
CA GLN A 15 -8.45 -1.44 -0.82
C GLN A 15 -9.79 -0.80 -0.47
N ILE A 16 -10.69 -0.75 -1.44
CA ILE A 16 -12.03 -0.18 -1.30
C ILE A 16 -13.01 -1.26 -1.72
N ASP A 17 -14.04 -1.51 -0.90
CA ASP A 17 -15.10 -2.44 -1.25
C ASP A 17 -16.10 -1.83 -2.24
N LYS A 18 -17.04 -2.66 -2.74
CA LYS A 18 -18.06 -2.22 -3.72
C LYS A 18 -19.02 -1.16 -3.17
N LYS A 19 -19.12 -0.98 -1.84
CA LYS A 19 -19.95 0.04 -1.17
C LYS A 19 -19.19 1.35 -0.95
N GLY A 20 -17.92 1.42 -1.37
CA GLY A 20 -17.06 2.59 -1.21
C GLY A 20 -16.38 2.67 0.16
N VAL A 21 -16.39 1.61 0.96
CA VAL A 21 -15.73 1.59 2.29
C VAL A 21 -14.26 1.20 2.12
N ILE A 22 -13.35 2.01 2.68
CA ILE A 22 -11.92 1.68 2.73
C ILE A 22 -11.73 0.55 3.74
N ARG A 23 -11.20 -0.59 3.28
CA ARG A 23 -10.96 -1.78 4.10
C ARG A 23 -9.50 -1.98 4.48
N TYR A 24 -8.58 -1.37 3.72
CA TYR A 24 -7.15 -1.46 3.95
C TYR A 24 -6.42 -0.24 3.37
N VAL A 25 -5.41 0.22 4.08
CA VAL A 25 -4.47 1.27 3.64
C VAL A 25 -3.05 0.82 4.00
N ASP A 26 -2.16 0.85 3.03
CA ASP A 26 -0.72 0.62 3.22
C ASP A 26 0.07 1.79 2.66
N VAL A 27 1.09 2.23 3.40
CA VAL A 27 2.01 3.30 2.99
C VAL A 27 3.42 2.77 3.11
N HIS A 28 4.11 2.67 1.98
CA HIS A 28 5.45 2.10 1.91
C HIS A 28 6.40 2.96 1.07
N ASP A 29 7.69 2.69 1.22
CA ASP A 29 8.73 3.25 0.36
C ASP A 29 8.57 2.70 -1.06
N ILE A 30 8.45 3.57 -2.07
CA ILE A 30 8.30 3.17 -3.49
C ILE A 30 9.40 2.23 -3.99
N ASN A 31 10.59 2.26 -3.38
CA ASN A 31 11.71 1.41 -3.79
C ASN A 31 11.68 0.04 -3.12
N LYS A 32 10.70 -0.21 -2.24
CA LYS A 32 10.54 -1.46 -1.52
C LYS A 32 9.21 -2.09 -1.94
N ARG A 33 9.21 -3.39 -2.13
CA ARG A 33 7.96 -4.12 -2.41
C ARG A 33 7.09 -4.12 -1.14
N PRO A 34 5.81 -3.75 -1.24
CA PRO A 34 4.89 -3.87 -0.12
C PRO A 34 4.71 -5.34 0.28
N ARG A 35 4.40 -5.58 1.55
CA ARG A 35 4.09 -6.92 2.05
C ARG A 35 2.71 -7.32 1.54
N LEU A 36 2.67 -8.27 0.61
CA LEU A 36 1.42 -8.72 -0.02
C LEU A 36 0.59 -9.64 0.87
N GLU A 37 1.18 -10.20 1.92
CA GLU A 37 0.51 -11.06 2.89
C GLU A 37 -0.65 -10.34 3.59
N ASP A 38 -0.43 -9.09 4.01
CA ASP A 38 -1.43 -8.28 4.71
C ASP A 38 -2.59 -7.89 3.76
N LEU A 39 -2.27 -7.54 2.51
CA LEU A 39 -3.26 -7.33 1.46
C LEU A 39 -4.07 -8.59 1.18
N THR A 40 -3.42 -9.75 1.13
CA THR A 40 -4.08 -11.03 0.84
C THR A 40 -5.03 -11.43 1.97
N LYS A 41 -4.65 -11.22 3.24
CA LYS A 41 -5.54 -11.40 4.40
C LYS A 41 -6.74 -10.45 4.34
N ALA A 42 -6.52 -9.17 4.01
CA ALA A 42 -7.59 -8.20 3.88
C ALA A 42 -8.58 -8.55 2.76
N LEU A 43 -8.10 -9.17 1.67
CA LEU A 43 -8.95 -9.72 0.60
C LEU A 43 -9.69 -10.99 1.02
N GLN A 44 -9.06 -11.90 1.76
CA GLN A 44 -9.71 -13.13 2.26
C GLN A 44 -10.84 -12.84 3.26
N ASN A 45 -10.73 -11.74 4.01
CA ASN A 45 -11.78 -11.30 4.94
C ASN A 45 -12.99 -10.66 4.23
N LEU A 46 -12.95 -10.49 2.91
CA LEU A 46 -14.14 -10.13 2.13
C LEU A 46 -15.01 -11.38 1.98
N GLN A 47 -15.97 -11.54 2.88
CA GLN A 47 -17.13 -12.38 2.64
C GLN A 47 -18.19 -11.50 1.97
N ASP A 48 -18.49 -11.77 0.70
CA ASP A 48 -19.67 -11.22 0.01
C ASP A 48 -20.95 -11.89 0.55
#